data_AF-A0A366FBN3-F1
#
_entry.id   AF-A0A366FBN3-F1
#
_cell.length_a   1.000
_cell.length_b   1.000
_cell.length_c   1.000
_cell.angle_alpha   90.00
_cell.angle_beta   90.00
_cell.angle_gamma   90.00
#
_symmetry.space_group_name_H-M   'P 1'
#
loop_
_entity.id
_entity.type
_entity.pdbx_description
1 polymer ?
#
loop_
_entity_poly.entity_id
_entity_poly.type
_entity_poly.pdbx_seq_one_letter_code
_entity_poly.pdbx_strand_id
1 'polypeptide(L)'
;MTTKTWKTLSGNWSNATNWNPAAIPVAGDAVVINTASPVTVTFDSGAPSVSVNSLTVGNDTFDLAGGNTLTITGSASFGGLLEIDAGTLNLGAVSATAASFAQTGGALSGAGTLTVSGAASFSGGGYDQQTGKGTTLLQGVTTDSSDYVALDGGRVLENAGTFNVNAATANWGNFYLGYNYTGTTVGGGAIKNDSGATFDFQSASTVSGNTGTTGFTNAGTLEQTITTGTTDIAVALTNTGAVSVQTGTLQLDGGGSASSTASFAIASGAALDFDAGTFTLSGAAFSGVGVAELTGGVLSVAAATTIGSGFAQSAGAIAGTGTLTVSGAAAFTGGGYDQQTGKGTTLLQGVTTDSSYYVALDGGRTLENAGTFNVNATTAGWGNFYLGYNYTGTTVGGGAIKNDSGATFDFQSATSVTSNTGTTGFTNAGTLEQTVTTGTTDIAVALTNTGVVSAQTGTLQLDGGGSASSTGSFVIASGAALDFDAGTFTLSGAAFSGTGVAELTGGVLSVAAATTIGSGFVQSAGAIAGTAKLTVSGAAAFTGGNYDQETGTGTTLLSGVTTDSSYYVALDGGRTLENAGTFNVNATTAGWGNFYLGYNFTGTTVGGGAIKNDSGATFDFQSA
;
A
#
# COMPACT_ATOMS: atom_id res chain seq x y z
N MET A 1 57.91 -24.96 5.54
CA MET A 1 56.66 -25.75 5.65
C MET A 1 57.00 -27.06 6.34
N THR A 2 56.74 -27.16 7.64
CA THR A 2 56.84 -28.42 8.37
C THR A 2 55.45 -28.90 8.74
N THR A 3 55.25 -30.23 8.78
CA THR A 3 53.98 -30.78 9.28
C THR A 3 54.02 -30.86 10.79
N LYS A 4 53.02 -30.29 11.45
CA LYS A 4 52.79 -30.32 12.89
C LYS A 4 51.59 -31.20 13.18
N THR A 5 51.82 -32.34 13.81
CA THR A 5 50.75 -33.28 14.17
C THR A 5 50.46 -33.23 15.66
N TRP A 6 49.19 -33.09 16.02
CA TRP A 6 48.74 -33.20 17.41
C TRP A 6 48.88 -34.63 17.92
N LYS A 7 49.38 -34.83 19.14
CA LYS A 7 49.67 -36.18 19.69
C LYS A 7 49.14 -36.44 21.10
N THR A 8 48.37 -35.54 21.69
CA THR A 8 47.86 -35.66 23.07
C THR A 8 46.35 -35.84 23.12
N LEU A 9 45.86 -36.31 24.27
CA LEU A 9 44.44 -36.63 24.51
C LEU A 9 43.55 -35.41 24.81
N SER A 10 44.14 -34.21 24.97
CA SER A 10 43.49 -32.89 24.99
C SER A 10 44.56 -31.82 25.24
N GLY A 11 44.21 -30.55 25.05
CA GLY A 11 44.98 -29.44 25.62
C GLY A 11 45.17 -28.22 24.72
N ASN A 12 46.02 -27.33 25.20
CA ASN A 12 46.26 -26.00 24.64
C ASN A 12 47.21 -26.03 23.45
N TRP A 13 46.87 -25.31 22.38
CA TRP A 13 47.69 -25.10 21.19
C TRP A 13 49.08 -24.55 21.55
N SER A 14 49.14 -23.65 22.54
CA SER A 14 50.37 -23.00 23.01
C SER A 14 51.39 -23.94 23.67
N ASN A 15 50.99 -25.15 24.07
CA ASN A 15 51.91 -26.11 24.68
C ASN A 15 52.67 -26.90 23.60
N ALA A 16 53.94 -26.55 23.39
CA ALA A 16 54.84 -27.22 22.44
C ALA A 16 54.92 -28.75 22.62
N THR A 17 54.70 -29.27 23.82
CA THR A 17 54.78 -30.72 24.08
C THR A 17 53.59 -31.50 23.51
N ASN A 18 52.49 -30.83 23.17
CA ASN A 18 51.30 -31.42 22.53
C ASN A 18 51.51 -31.73 21.04
N TRP A 19 52.59 -31.20 20.44
CA TRP A 19 52.88 -31.30 19.01
C TRP A 19 53.99 -32.33 18.70
N ASN A 20 53.97 -32.86 17.47
CA ASN A 20 55.05 -33.62 16.86
C ASN A 20 55.47 -32.98 15.53
N PRO A 21 56.74 -32.54 15.37
CA PRO A 21 57.78 -32.42 16.41
C PRO A 21 57.36 -31.43 17.52
N ALA A 22 57.96 -31.54 18.71
CA ALA A 22 57.58 -30.80 19.92
C ALA A 22 57.90 -29.29 19.83
N ALA A 23 57.10 -28.56 19.06
CA ALA A 23 57.13 -27.12 18.88
C ALA A 23 55.79 -26.67 18.32
N ILE A 24 55.26 -25.56 18.82
CA ILE A 24 54.00 -24.97 18.33
C ILE A 24 54.05 -24.70 16.82
N PRO A 25 52.91 -24.78 16.11
CA PRO A 25 52.83 -24.38 14.71
C PRO A 25 53.22 -22.92 14.51
N VAL A 26 54.01 -22.66 13.46
CA VAL A 26 54.43 -21.32 13.05
C VAL A 26 53.96 -21.00 11.63
N ALA A 27 54.29 -19.79 11.14
CA ALA A 27 53.86 -19.35 9.83
C ALA A 27 54.29 -20.32 8.70
N GLY A 28 53.34 -20.69 7.84
CA GLY A 28 53.56 -21.60 6.71
C GLY A 28 53.66 -23.09 7.06
N ASP A 29 53.38 -23.50 8.30
CA ASP A 29 53.29 -24.91 8.67
C ASP A 29 51.98 -25.57 8.20
N ALA A 30 52.02 -26.89 7.99
CA ALA A 30 50.83 -27.70 7.78
C ALA A 30 50.42 -28.36 9.11
N VAL A 31 49.21 -28.08 9.59
CA VAL A 31 48.74 -28.56 10.88
C VAL A 31 47.75 -29.70 10.70
N VAL A 32 47.95 -30.80 11.42
CA VAL A 32 47.07 -31.97 11.42
C VAL A 32 46.69 -32.34 12.86
N ILE A 33 45.40 -32.33 13.15
CA ILE A 33 44.80 -32.76 14.41
C ILE A 33 43.88 -33.92 14.03
N ASN A 34 44.21 -35.16 14.38
CA ASN A 34 43.36 -36.31 14.06
C ASN A 34 43.65 -37.44 15.04
N THR A 35 43.04 -37.37 16.21
CA THR A 35 43.26 -38.36 17.27
C THR A 35 42.35 -39.58 17.08
N ALA A 36 42.74 -40.72 17.67
CA ALA A 36 41.94 -41.95 17.58
C ALA A 36 40.64 -41.88 18.39
N SER A 37 40.52 -40.94 19.33
CA SER A 37 39.37 -40.77 20.22
C SER A 37 39.13 -39.27 20.36
N PRO A 38 38.01 -38.73 19.84
CA PRO A 38 37.80 -37.29 19.71
C PRO A 38 38.18 -36.49 20.95
N VAL A 39 38.99 -35.45 20.77
CA VAL A 39 39.44 -34.53 21.83
C VAL A 39 39.10 -33.09 21.48
N THR A 40 39.17 -32.20 22.47
CA THR A 40 39.18 -30.75 22.23
C THR A 40 40.61 -30.25 22.16
N VAL A 41 40.94 -29.56 21.05
CA VAL A 41 42.15 -28.78 20.90
C VAL A 41 41.79 -27.30 20.93
N THR A 42 42.29 -26.61 21.95
CA THR A 42 41.97 -25.19 22.18
C THR A 42 43.09 -24.30 21.69
N PHE A 43 42.81 -23.43 20.72
CA PHE A 43 43.66 -22.28 20.39
C PHE A 43 43.52 -21.24 21.49
N ASP A 44 44.29 -21.43 22.55
CA ASP A 44 44.17 -20.74 23.84
C ASP A 44 44.79 -19.33 23.85
N SER A 45 44.61 -18.59 24.95
CA SER A 45 45.15 -17.23 25.10
C SER A 45 46.68 -17.14 25.04
N GLY A 46 47.39 -18.25 25.30
CA GLY A 46 48.83 -18.34 25.12
C GLY A 46 49.27 -18.58 23.67
N ALA A 47 48.35 -18.92 22.75
CA ALA A 47 48.68 -19.17 21.36
C ALA A 47 48.89 -17.85 20.61
N PRO A 48 50.04 -17.63 19.95
CA PRO A 48 50.29 -16.38 19.23
C PRO A 48 49.45 -16.29 17.96
N SER A 49 49.16 -15.07 17.51
CA SER A 49 48.59 -14.88 16.17
C SER A 49 49.53 -15.48 15.12
N VAL A 50 49.02 -16.35 14.26
CA VAL A 50 49.83 -17.17 13.34
C VAL A 50 49.12 -17.42 12.02
N SER A 51 49.89 -17.45 10.93
CA SER A 51 49.38 -17.75 9.58
C SER A 51 49.89 -19.11 9.10
N VAL A 52 49.14 -20.17 9.35
CA VAL A 52 49.51 -21.53 8.92
C VAL A 52 49.17 -21.75 7.44
N ASN A 53 49.87 -22.68 6.79
CA ASN A 53 49.56 -23.07 5.42
C ASN A 53 48.29 -23.94 5.38
N SER A 54 48.11 -24.88 6.29
CA SER A 54 46.89 -25.70 6.31
C SER A 54 46.52 -26.12 7.71
N LEU A 55 45.24 -26.41 7.92
CA LEU A 55 44.72 -26.99 9.15
C LEU A 55 43.71 -28.09 8.81
N THR A 56 44.07 -29.33 9.10
CA THR A 56 43.16 -30.48 8.98
C THR A 56 42.88 -31.01 10.37
N VAL A 57 41.66 -30.82 10.83
CA VAL A 57 41.10 -31.41 12.04
C VAL A 57 40.21 -32.57 11.61
N GLY A 58 40.48 -33.77 12.13
CA GLY A 58 39.70 -34.99 11.93
C GLY A 58 38.37 -34.88 12.65
N ASN A 59 37.96 -35.91 13.38
CA ASN A 59 36.73 -35.89 14.19
C ASN A 59 36.87 -35.16 15.54
N ASP A 60 38.02 -34.54 15.80
CA ASP A 60 38.29 -33.74 16.99
C ASP A 60 37.53 -32.40 16.97
N THR A 61 37.31 -31.83 18.15
CA THR A 61 36.82 -30.45 18.31
C THR A 61 37.99 -29.48 18.23
N PHE A 62 37.84 -28.44 17.43
CA PHE A 62 38.76 -27.31 17.38
C PHE A 62 38.08 -26.06 17.91
N ASP A 63 38.57 -25.59 19.05
CA ASP A 63 38.00 -24.46 19.78
C ASP A 63 38.98 -23.27 19.73
N LEU A 64 38.54 -22.14 19.17
CA LEU A 64 39.25 -20.87 19.27
C LEU A 64 38.78 -20.09 20.51
N ALA A 65 39.38 -20.36 21.68
CA ALA A 65 39.07 -19.65 22.93
C ALA A 65 40.03 -18.50 23.29
N GLY A 66 41.15 -18.35 22.58
CA GLY A 66 42.13 -17.30 22.78
C GLY A 66 41.84 -16.06 21.96
N GLY A 67 42.14 -14.86 22.48
CA GLY A 67 41.87 -13.57 21.81
C GLY A 67 42.72 -13.25 20.56
N ASN A 68 43.53 -14.19 20.06
CA ASN A 68 44.47 -13.98 18.96
C ASN A 68 43.91 -14.45 17.60
N THR A 69 44.59 -14.10 16.51
CA THR A 69 44.18 -14.46 15.15
C THR A 69 44.89 -15.69 14.61
N LEU A 70 44.14 -16.71 14.23
CA LEU A 70 44.62 -17.84 13.43
C LEU A 70 44.25 -17.61 11.96
N THR A 71 45.24 -17.43 11.09
CA THR A 71 45.03 -17.32 9.65
C THR A 71 45.38 -18.63 8.94
N ILE A 72 44.53 -19.09 8.03
CA ILE A 72 44.79 -20.26 7.19
C ILE A 72 44.87 -19.78 5.73
N THR A 73 45.98 -20.11 5.06
CA THR A 73 46.30 -19.59 3.72
C THR A 73 46.18 -20.62 2.59
N GLY A 74 46.20 -21.92 2.93
CA GLY A 74 46.08 -23.06 2.02
C GLY A 74 44.79 -23.84 2.25
N SER A 75 44.80 -25.07 2.76
CA SER A 75 43.57 -25.88 2.97
C SER A 75 43.11 -25.89 4.43
N ALA A 76 41.79 -25.86 4.67
CA ALA A 76 41.19 -25.99 5.99
C ALA A 76 40.07 -27.04 5.99
N SER A 77 40.04 -27.93 6.97
CA SER A 77 38.94 -28.90 7.13
C SER A 77 38.77 -29.27 8.60
N PHE A 78 37.54 -29.34 9.08
CA PHE A 78 37.15 -29.70 10.44
C PHE A 78 36.12 -30.82 10.38
N GLY A 79 36.54 -32.07 10.62
CA GLY A 79 35.63 -33.22 10.60
C GLY A 79 34.80 -33.40 11.88
N GLY A 80 35.08 -32.62 12.93
CA GLY A 80 34.29 -32.49 14.15
C GLY A 80 33.72 -31.09 14.32
N LEU A 81 33.56 -30.64 15.56
CA LEU A 81 33.08 -29.30 15.88
C LEU A 81 34.17 -28.25 15.65
N LEU A 82 33.89 -27.24 14.83
CA LEU A 82 34.61 -25.97 14.83
C LEU A 82 33.89 -24.99 15.74
N GLU A 83 34.55 -24.55 16.80
CA GLU A 83 34.02 -23.61 17.79
C GLU A 83 34.84 -22.31 17.78
N ILE A 84 34.16 -21.17 17.66
CA ILE A 84 34.76 -19.83 17.77
C ILE A 84 34.15 -19.15 19.00
N ASP A 85 34.89 -19.20 20.09
CA ASP A 85 34.50 -18.60 21.37
C ASP A 85 35.13 -17.20 21.54
N ALA A 86 36.36 -17.05 21.07
CA ALA A 86 37.12 -15.81 21.11
C ALA A 86 38.09 -15.72 19.91
N GLY A 87 38.81 -14.59 19.84
CA GLY A 87 39.84 -14.37 18.83
C GLY A 87 39.30 -14.28 17.42
N THR A 88 40.11 -14.65 16.44
CA THR A 88 39.71 -14.57 15.03
C THR A 88 40.22 -15.75 14.22
N LEU A 89 39.31 -16.47 13.57
CA LEU A 89 39.65 -17.38 12.48
C LEU A 89 39.62 -16.61 11.16
N ASN A 90 40.76 -16.49 10.47
CA ASN A 90 40.85 -15.86 9.15
C ASN A 90 41.10 -16.92 8.08
N LEU A 91 40.11 -17.16 7.23
CA LEU A 91 40.18 -18.14 6.15
C LEU A 91 40.86 -17.62 4.88
N GLY A 92 41.47 -16.43 4.89
CA GLY A 92 42.17 -15.91 3.71
C GLY A 92 41.26 -15.91 2.48
N ALA A 93 41.63 -16.60 1.39
CA ALA A 93 40.77 -16.86 0.23
C ALA A 93 40.49 -18.37 0.04
N VAL A 94 40.41 -19.11 1.14
CA VAL A 94 40.37 -20.58 1.20
C VAL A 94 38.94 -21.10 1.33
N SER A 95 38.64 -22.23 0.69
CA SER A 95 37.45 -23.03 1.01
C SER A 95 37.73 -23.97 2.19
N ALA A 96 36.99 -23.80 3.27
CA ALA A 96 37.02 -24.62 4.48
C ALA A 96 35.72 -25.42 4.62
N THR A 97 35.81 -26.61 5.21
CA THR A 97 34.62 -27.41 5.56
C THR A 97 34.56 -27.68 7.05
N ALA A 98 33.38 -27.68 7.66
CA ALA A 98 33.15 -28.12 9.03
C ALA A 98 31.99 -29.12 9.11
N ALA A 99 32.14 -30.19 9.90
CA ALA A 99 31.06 -31.13 10.16
C ALA A 99 29.97 -30.50 11.03
N SER A 100 30.35 -29.71 12.04
CA SER A 100 29.46 -28.83 12.81
C SER A 100 30.17 -27.53 13.18
N PHE A 101 29.40 -26.50 13.48
CA PHE A 101 29.93 -25.16 13.78
C PHE A 101 29.24 -24.55 15.01
N ALA A 102 30.00 -23.94 15.89
CA ALA A 102 29.47 -23.11 16.97
C ALA A 102 30.21 -21.77 16.97
N GLN A 103 29.46 -20.69 17.03
CA GLN A 103 30.00 -19.37 17.32
C GLN A 103 29.35 -18.89 18.60
N THR A 104 30.16 -18.74 19.65
CA THR A 104 29.73 -18.18 20.94
C THR A 104 30.38 -16.82 21.21
N GLY A 105 31.24 -16.39 20.28
CA GLY A 105 31.85 -15.08 20.24
C GLY A 105 32.89 -14.99 19.11
N GLY A 106 34.01 -14.33 19.39
CA GLY A 106 35.13 -14.16 18.47
C GLY A 106 34.74 -13.62 17.09
N ALA A 107 35.58 -13.87 16.08
CA ALA A 107 35.32 -13.46 14.71
C ALA A 107 35.71 -14.52 13.67
N LEU A 108 34.84 -14.74 12.69
CA LEU A 108 35.21 -15.39 11.43
C LEU A 108 35.54 -14.33 10.39
N SER A 109 36.66 -14.45 9.68
CA SER A 109 37.12 -13.43 8.74
C SER A 109 37.71 -14.01 7.46
N GLY A 110 37.93 -13.13 6.48
CA GLY A 110 38.55 -13.44 5.21
C GLY A 110 37.56 -13.51 4.04
N ALA A 111 38.11 -13.65 2.84
CA ALA A 111 37.39 -13.85 1.59
C ALA A 111 37.02 -15.32 1.31
N GLY A 112 37.48 -16.25 2.15
CA GLY A 112 37.23 -17.68 2.03
C GLY A 112 35.80 -18.11 2.39
N THR A 113 35.39 -19.25 1.86
CA THR A 113 34.09 -19.88 2.17
C THR A 113 34.26 -20.90 3.29
N LEU A 114 33.41 -20.84 4.31
CA LEU A 114 33.21 -21.93 5.28
C LEU A 114 31.93 -22.67 4.92
N THR A 115 32.04 -23.96 4.59
CA THR A 115 30.89 -24.83 4.34
C THR A 115 30.65 -25.73 5.54
N VAL A 116 29.52 -25.56 6.23
CA VAL A 116 29.09 -26.38 7.35
C VAL A 116 28.08 -27.41 6.85
N SER A 117 28.43 -28.69 6.90
CA SER A 117 27.58 -29.76 6.37
C SER A 117 26.55 -30.28 7.37
N GLY A 118 26.81 -30.15 8.67
CA GLY A 118 25.91 -30.56 9.74
C GLY A 118 25.35 -29.38 10.53
N ALA A 119 25.07 -29.59 11.81
CA ALA A 119 24.43 -28.59 12.66
C ALA A 119 25.34 -27.38 12.91
N ALA A 120 24.73 -26.19 13.01
CA ALA A 120 25.42 -24.96 13.39
C ALA A 120 24.69 -24.22 14.52
N SER A 121 25.41 -23.42 15.29
CA SER A 121 24.81 -22.53 16.28
C SER A 121 25.50 -21.17 16.37
N PHE A 122 24.71 -20.14 16.57
CA PHE A 122 25.12 -18.80 17.01
C PHE A 122 24.52 -18.58 18.39
N SER A 123 25.35 -18.32 19.40
CA SER A 123 24.88 -18.26 20.78
C SER A 123 25.70 -17.33 21.66
N GLY A 124 26.41 -16.37 21.06
CA GLY A 124 27.16 -15.37 21.84
C GLY A 124 26.24 -14.42 22.59
N GLY A 125 26.54 -14.15 23.86
CA GLY A 125 25.89 -13.10 24.69
C GLY A 125 26.37 -11.68 24.35
N GLY A 126 26.68 -11.45 23.08
CA GLY A 126 27.33 -10.26 22.52
C GLY A 126 27.28 -10.32 21.00
N TYR A 127 28.43 -10.18 20.34
CA TYR A 127 28.52 -10.22 18.87
C TYR A 127 29.20 -11.49 18.38
N ASP A 128 28.46 -12.31 17.65
CA ASP A 128 29.00 -13.34 16.77
C ASP A 128 29.42 -12.67 15.46
N GLN A 129 30.66 -12.19 15.41
CA GLN A 129 31.16 -11.35 14.33
C GLN A 129 31.63 -12.19 13.14
N GLN A 130 31.25 -11.78 11.93
CA GLN A 130 31.85 -12.25 10.68
C GLN A 130 32.25 -11.07 9.78
N THR A 131 33.44 -11.12 9.18
CA THR A 131 34.01 -10.01 8.41
C THR A 131 34.65 -10.48 7.10
N GLY A 132 34.79 -9.55 6.15
CA GLY A 132 35.41 -9.82 4.86
C GLY A 132 34.46 -10.48 3.85
N LYS A 133 34.86 -10.51 2.58
CA LYS A 133 34.00 -10.88 1.43
C LYS A 133 33.62 -12.36 1.32
N GLY A 134 33.99 -13.18 2.29
CA GLY A 134 33.76 -14.62 2.23
C GLY A 134 32.31 -15.01 2.52
N THR A 135 32.05 -16.31 2.47
CA THR A 135 30.71 -16.88 2.68
C THR A 135 30.74 -17.89 3.84
N THR A 136 29.72 -17.87 4.68
CA THR A 136 29.41 -18.98 5.61
C THR A 136 28.19 -19.69 5.07
N LEU A 137 28.39 -20.86 4.46
CA LEU A 137 27.35 -21.70 3.89
C LEU A 137 26.93 -22.77 4.90
N LEU A 138 25.67 -22.74 5.31
CA LEU A 138 25.06 -23.60 6.33
C LEU A 138 24.08 -24.57 5.66
N GLN A 139 24.44 -25.85 5.57
CA GLN A 139 23.61 -26.87 4.90
C GLN A 139 22.76 -27.69 5.87
N GLY A 140 23.10 -27.71 7.15
CA GLY A 140 22.33 -28.41 8.18
C GLY A 140 21.32 -27.51 8.89
N VAL A 141 20.85 -27.98 10.05
CA VAL A 141 20.02 -27.17 10.94
C VAL A 141 20.91 -26.20 11.71
N THR A 142 20.57 -24.91 11.63
CA THR A 142 21.22 -23.83 12.36
C THR A 142 20.24 -23.26 13.38
N THR A 143 20.72 -23.05 14.60
CA THR A 143 19.98 -22.32 15.63
C THR A 143 20.74 -21.05 15.99
N ASP A 144 20.08 -19.91 15.89
CA ASP A 144 20.59 -18.64 16.39
C ASP A 144 19.85 -18.26 17.66
N SER A 145 20.58 -18.26 18.78
CA SER A 145 20.16 -17.72 20.06
C SER A 145 21.13 -16.65 20.56
N SER A 146 21.93 -16.07 19.66
CA SER A 146 22.85 -14.99 19.98
C SER A 146 22.08 -13.71 20.28
N ASP A 147 22.75 -12.76 20.94
CA ASP A 147 22.25 -11.39 21.00
C ASP A 147 22.38 -10.73 19.62
N TYR A 148 23.55 -10.88 18.98
CA TYR A 148 23.84 -10.28 17.68
C TYR A 148 24.72 -11.15 16.78
N VAL A 149 24.29 -11.35 15.53
CA VAL A 149 25.13 -11.79 14.41
C VAL A 149 25.51 -10.56 13.58
N ALA A 150 26.79 -10.21 13.55
CA ALA A 150 27.27 -9.03 12.82
C ALA A 150 28.06 -9.43 11.58
N LEU A 151 27.65 -8.96 10.41
CA LEU A 151 28.31 -9.20 9.13
C LEU A 151 28.95 -7.90 8.62
N ASP A 152 30.20 -7.94 8.17
CA ASP A 152 30.90 -6.77 7.61
C ASP A 152 31.78 -7.12 6.41
N GLY A 153 32.17 -6.11 5.63
CA GLY A 153 33.12 -6.26 4.53
C GLY A 153 32.57 -7.05 3.35
N GLY A 154 31.24 -7.12 3.21
CA GLY A 154 30.56 -7.88 2.17
C GLY A 154 30.44 -9.37 2.46
N ARG A 155 30.54 -9.79 3.72
CA ARG A 155 30.32 -11.19 4.15
C ARG A 155 28.92 -11.67 3.76
N VAL A 156 28.81 -12.92 3.32
CA VAL A 156 27.52 -13.57 3.06
C VAL A 156 27.27 -14.68 4.07
N LEU A 157 26.15 -14.61 4.78
CA LEU A 157 25.60 -15.73 5.54
C LEU A 157 24.57 -16.44 4.65
N GLU A 158 24.88 -17.66 4.22
CA GLU A 158 24.10 -18.42 3.25
C GLU A 158 23.50 -19.64 3.92
N ASN A 159 22.17 -19.71 3.95
CA ASN A 159 21.41 -20.85 4.43
C ASN A 159 20.97 -21.72 3.25
N ALA A 160 21.39 -22.98 3.26
CA ALA A 160 20.97 -24.04 2.35
C ALA A 160 20.24 -25.20 3.07
N GLY A 161 19.97 -25.04 4.37
CA GLY A 161 19.25 -26.00 5.20
C GLY A 161 18.08 -25.34 5.92
N THR A 162 18.07 -25.41 7.26
CA THR A 162 17.08 -24.74 8.10
C THR A 162 17.80 -23.80 9.06
N PHE A 163 17.41 -22.53 9.09
CA PHE A 163 17.95 -21.54 10.01
C PHE A 163 16.83 -21.06 10.93
N ASN A 164 16.90 -21.37 12.22
CA ASN A 164 15.91 -21.00 13.22
C ASN A 164 16.47 -19.86 14.09
N VAL A 165 15.80 -18.71 14.07
CA VAL A 165 16.13 -17.55 14.91
C VAL A 165 15.29 -17.58 16.18
N ASN A 166 15.94 -17.74 17.33
CA ASN A 166 15.36 -17.74 18.67
C ASN A 166 16.17 -16.79 19.58
N ALA A 167 16.11 -15.51 19.25
CA ALA A 167 16.73 -14.40 19.98
C ALA A 167 16.56 -14.50 21.50
N ALA A 168 17.66 -14.33 22.25
CA ALA A 168 17.62 -14.29 23.72
C ALA A 168 16.97 -13.01 24.27
N THR A 169 16.99 -11.91 23.51
CA THR A 169 16.42 -10.63 23.92
C THR A 169 15.48 -10.08 22.84
N ALA A 170 14.20 -9.93 23.19
CA ALA A 170 13.25 -9.19 22.36
C ALA A 170 13.66 -7.70 22.37
N ASN A 171 13.77 -7.08 21.19
CA ASN A 171 13.79 -5.62 20.91
C ASN A 171 15.08 -5.01 20.33
N TRP A 172 16.20 -5.73 20.21
CA TRP A 172 17.44 -5.17 19.60
C TRP A 172 17.92 -6.14 18.52
N GLY A 173 18.08 -5.66 17.29
CA GLY A 173 18.11 -6.51 16.10
C GLY A 173 19.14 -7.63 16.09
N ASN A 174 18.69 -8.86 15.88
CA ASN A 174 19.50 -10.07 15.81
C ASN A 174 20.60 -10.04 14.76
N PHE A 175 20.39 -9.33 13.64
CA PHE A 175 21.37 -9.27 12.55
C PHE A 175 21.78 -7.83 12.26
N TYR A 176 23.08 -7.56 12.30
CA TYR A 176 23.67 -6.28 11.90
C TYR A 176 24.51 -6.45 10.64
N LEU A 177 24.00 -5.96 9.51
CA LEU A 177 24.68 -6.06 8.22
C LEU A 177 25.49 -4.79 7.94
N GLY A 178 26.73 -4.96 7.50
CA GLY A 178 27.68 -3.87 7.30
C GLY A 178 28.14 -3.23 8.61
N TYR A 179 28.34 -4.03 9.66
CA TYR A 179 28.79 -3.58 10.99
C TYR A 179 29.90 -4.46 11.56
N ASN A 180 30.94 -3.81 12.08
CA ASN A 180 32.06 -4.47 12.74
C ASN A 180 32.21 -3.93 14.18
N TYR A 181 31.90 -4.77 15.16
CA TYR A 181 31.98 -4.43 16.58
C TYR A 181 33.44 -4.39 17.10
N THR A 182 34.29 -5.26 16.57
CA THR A 182 35.66 -5.47 17.10
C THR A 182 36.71 -4.65 16.35
N GLY A 183 36.33 -3.90 15.32
CA GLY A 183 37.26 -3.19 14.45
C GLY A 183 36.64 -2.06 13.64
N THR A 184 37.28 -1.72 12.51
CA THR A 184 36.77 -0.70 11.59
C THR A 184 35.70 -1.31 10.68
N THR A 185 34.52 -0.70 10.68
CA THR A 185 33.43 -1.05 9.77
C THR A 185 33.84 -0.75 8.32
N VAL A 186 33.89 -1.79 7.48
CA VAL A 186 34.14 -1.67 6.03
C VAL A 186 32.83 -1.46 5.26
N GLY A 187 31.72 -1.97 5.80
CA GLY A 187 30.39 -1.94 5.21
C GLY A 187 30.08 -3.17 4.36
N GLY A 188 28.80 -3.35 4.13
CA GLY A 188 28.21 -4.44 3.37
C GLY A 188 28.12 -5.76 4.13
N GLY A 189 27.13 -6.55 3.77
CA GLY A 189 26.84 -7.85 4.38
C GLY A 189 25.50 -8.35 3.86
N ALA A 190 25.34 -9.65 3.68
CA ALA A 190 24.10 -10.19 3.12
C ALA A 190 23.69 -11.50 3.79
N ILE A 191 22.38 -11.69 3.90
CA ILE A 191 21.77 -12.98 4.21
C ILE A 191 21.21 -13.55 2.90
N LYS A 192 21.46 -14.83 2.65
CA LYS A 192 20.95 -15.56 1.48
C LYS A 192 20.26 -16.83 1.93
N ASN A 193 18.98 -16.98 1.63
CA ASN A 193 18.23 -18.20 1.85
C ASN A 193 18.01 -18.90 0.50
N ASP A 194 18.64 -20.06 0.32
CA ASP A 194 18.66 -20.79 -0.93
C ASP A 194 17.33 -21.49 -1.23
N SER A 195 17.15 -21.85 -2.50
CA SER A 195 15.97 -22.61 -2.92
C SER A 195 15.89 -23.95 -2.17
N GLY A 196 14.72 -24.24 -1.59
CA GLY A 196 14.49 -25.42 -0.76
C GLY A 196 14.92 -25.27 0.70
N ALA A 197 15.58 -24.16 1.08
CA ALA A 197 15.96 -23.87 2.45
C ALA A 197 14.87 -23.07 3.19
N THR A 198 14.83 -23.18 4.51
CA THR A 198 13.91 -22.42 5.39
C THR A 198 14.70 -21.50 6.30
N PHE A 199 14.33 -20.23 6.35
CA PHE A 199 14.81 -19.25 7.32
C PHE A 199 13.62 -18.83 8.19
N ASP A 200 13.56 -19.28 9.42
CA ASP A 200 12.40 -19.16 10.32
C ASP A 200 12.71 -18.25 11.51
N PHE A 201 11.96 -17.15 11.62
CA PHE A 201 11.95 -16.29 12.80
C PHE A 201 10.96 -16.82 13.84
N GLN A 202 11.48 -17.36 14.94
CA GLN A 202 10.71 -17.96 16.04
C GLN A 202 10.57 -17.00 17.24
N SER A 203 11.31 -15.90 17.25
CA SER A 203 11.12 -14.76 18.14
C SER A 203 11.15 -13.43 17.37
N ALA A 204 10.51 -12.39 17.93
CA ALA A 204 10.53 -11.04 17.38
C ALA A 204 11.98 -10.56 17.24
N SER A 205 12.40 -10.26 16.02
CA SER A 205 13.79 -10.03 15.63
C SER A 205 13.88 -8.85 14.65
N THR A 206 15.08 -8.29 14.47
CA THR A 206 15.33 -7.29 13.41
C THR A 206 16.56 -7.64 12.59
N VAL A 207 16.48 -7.46 11.27
CA VAL A 207 17.61 -7.52 10.33
C VAL A 207 17.96 -6.10 9.91
N SER A 208 18.97 -5.51 10.54
CA SER A 208 19.37 -4.12 10.37
C SER A 208 20.51 -3.96 9.37
N GLY A 209 20.45 -2.89 8.58
CA GLY A 209 21.55 -2.43 7.74
C GLY A 209 22.24 -1.21 8.33
N ASN A 210 23.58 -1.23 8.41
CA ASN A 210 24.36 -0.11 8.93
C ASN A 210 25.03 0.71 7.82
N THR A 211 26.02 0.13 7.15
CA THR A 211 26.80 0.83 6.11
C THR A 211 27.10 -0.07 4.93
N GLY A 212 27.34 0.52 3.76
CA GLY A 212 27.58 -0.22 2.52
C GLY A 212 26.32 -0.89 1.97
N THR A 213 26.50 -1.83 1.04
CA THR A 213 25.39 -2.56 0.41
C THR A 213 24.99 -3.75 1.27
N THR A 214 23.81 -3.68 1.87
CA THR A 214 23.22 -4.75 2.69
C THR A 214 21.95 -5.29 2.04
N GLY A 215 21.55 -6.52 2.40
CA GLY A 215 20.32 -7.09 1.86
C GLY A 215 20.04 -8.51 2.33
N PHE A 216 18.82 -8.94 2.08
CA PHE A 216 18.35 -10.30 2.29
C PHE A 216 17.80 -10.83 0.96
N THR A 217 18.42 -11.88 0.41
CA THR A 217 17.86 -12.61 -0.74
C THR A 217 17.15 -13.88 -0.27
N ASN A 218 15.88 -14.05 -0.66
CA ASN A 218 15.10 -15.25 -0.37
C ASN A 218 14.69 -15.96 -1.67
N ALA A 219 15.21 -17.17 -1.88
CA ALA A 219 14.79 -18.10 -2.93
C ALA A 219 14.10 -19.36 -2.37
N GLY A 220 14.25 -19.61 -1.06
CA GLY A 220 13.55 -20.67 -0.32
C GLY A 220 12.28 -20.16 0.36
N THR A 221 12.09 -20.57 1.61
CA THR A 221 11.01 -20.11 2.48
C THR A 221 11.56 -19.19 3.56
N LEU A 222 11.11 -17.93 3.58
CA LEU A 222 11.20 -17.06 4.74
C LEU A 222 9.95 -17.28 5.57
N GLU A 223 10.10 -17.77 6.79
CA GLU A 223 9.00 -18.14 7.69
C GLU A 223 9.04 -17.29 8.96
N GLN A 224 7.86 -16.97 9.49
CA GLN A 224 7.70 -16.34 10.79
C GLN A 224 6.74 -17.15 11.63
N THR A 225 7.25 -17.77 12.69
CA THR A 225 6.51 -18.59 13.65
C THR A 225 6.58 -18.04 15.09
N ILE A 226 6.71 -16.73 15.24
CA ILE A 226 6.80 -16.03 16.54
C ILE A 226 5.53 -16.22 17.40
N THR A 227 5.61 -16.06 18.72
CA THR A 227 4.39 -16.11 19.55
C THR A 227 3.56 -14.82 19.42
N THR A 228 4.22 -13.66 19.49
CA THR A 228 3.64 -12.31 19.40
C THR A 228 4.73 -11.31 19.02
N GLY A 229 4.35 -10.15 18.49
CA GLY A 229 5.27 -9.04 18.19
C GLY A 229 5.55 -8.90 16.70
N THR A 230 6.66 -8.24 16.40
CA THR A 230 7.06 -7.88 15.04
C THR A 230 8.45 -8.42 14.73
N THR A 231 8.61 -9.06 13.57
CA THR A 231 9.92 -9.22 12.95
C THR A 231 10.09 -8.13 11.90
N ASP A 232 11.19 -7.39 11.98
CA ASP A 232 11.48 -6.30 11.05
C ASP A 232 12.66 -6.64 10.14
N ILE A 233 12.42 -6.60 8.82
CA ILE A 233 13.45 -6.71 7.79
C ILE A 233 13.80 -5.29 7.29
N ALA A 234 14.67 -4.61 8.03
CA ALA A 234 15.15 -3.25 7.76
C ALA A 234 16.24 -3.16 6.68
N VAL A 235 16.47 -4.24 5.93
CA VAL A 235 17.32 -4.27 4.72
C VAL A 235 16.50 -4.68 3.51
N ALA A 236 16.93 -4.31 2.31
CA ALA A 236 16.18 -4.66 1.11
C ALA A 236 16.00 -6.17 0.97
N LEU A 237 14.74 -6.62 0.89
CA LEU A 237 14.39 -8.01 0.64
C LEU A 237 14.22 -8.25 -0.87
N THR A 238 15.05 -9.12 -1.44
CA THR A 238 14.88 -9.63 -2.81
C THR A 238 14.25 -11.01 -2.75
N ASN A 239 12.96 -11.10 -3.05
CA ASN A 239 12.18 -12.32 -2.92
C ASN A 239 11.84 -12.98 -4.27
N THR A 240 12.25 -14.24 -4.41
CA THR A 240 11.89 -15.13 -5.51
C THR A 240 11.21 -16.42 -5.05
N GLY A 241 11.20 -16.66 -3.73
CA GLY A 241 10.58 -17.81 -3.08
C GLY A 241 9.35 -17.45 -2.24
N ALA A 242 9.10 -18.26 -1.21
CA ALA A 242 7.96 -18.10 -0.32
C ALA A 242 8.28 -17.19 0.87
N VAL A 243 7.31 -16.36 1.25
CA VAL A 243 7.22 -15.67 2.54
C VAL A 243 5.97 -16.18 3.24
N SER A 244 6.13 -16.65 4.46
CA SER A 244 5.09 -17.31 5.24
C SER A 244 5.01 -16.64 6.60
N VAL A 245 3.88 -16.01 6.91
CA VAL A 245 3.65 -15.30 8.18
C VAL A 245 2.55 -16.02 8.95
N GLN A 246 2.93 -16.76 10.00
CA GLN A 246 1.99 -17.63 10.73
C GLN A 246 1.31 -16.91 11.87
N THR A 247 1.97 -15.90 12.43
CA THR A 247 1.60 -15.20 13.66
C THR A 247 2.30 -13.84 13.72
N GLY A 248 1.73 -12.87 14.44
CA GLY A 248 2.32 -11.53 14.59
C GLY A 248 2.46 -10.77 13.28
N THR A 249 3.38 -9.80 13.23
CA THR A 249 3.62 -8.95 12.06
C THR A 249 5.00 -9.21 11.48
N LEU A 250 5.12 -9.47 10.18
CA LEU A 250 6.38 -9.38 9.45
C LEU A 250 6.41 -8.02 8.75
N GLN A 251 7.35 -7.17 9.15
CA GLN A 251 7.48 -5.80 8.68
C GLN A 251 8.67 -5.69 7.70
N LEU A 252 8.47 -4.98 6.59
CA LEU A 252 9.44 -4.82 5.50
C LEU A 252 9.91 -3.36 5.36
N ASP A 253 10.76 -2.90 6.27
CA ASP A 253 11.22 -1.50 6.30
C ASP A 253 12.29 -1.17 5.26
N GLY A 254 13.12 -2.15 4.92
CA GLY A 254 14.16 -1.98 3.92
C GLY A 254 13.64 -1.90 2.48
N GLY A 255 12.33 -2.12 2.27
CA GLY A 255 11.72 -2.28 0.96
C GLY A 255 12.27 -3.50 0.21
N GLY A 256 12.42 -3.37 -1.11
CA GLY A 256 12.96 -4.41 -1.97
C GLY A 256 12.03 -4.80 -3.11
N SER A 257 11.97 -6.08 -3.43
CA SER A 257 11.19 -6.58 -4.56
C SER A 257 10.75 -8.03 -4.39
N ALA A 258 9.61 -8.35 -4.99
CA ALA A 258 9.12 -9.71 -5.17
C ALA A 258 8.83 -9.97 -6.65
N SER A 259 9.43 -11.03 -7.18
CA SER A 259 9.24 -11.46 -8.57
C SER A 259 7.89 -12.17 -8.78
N SER A 260 7.58 -12.56 -10.03
CA SER A 260 6.38 -13.33 -10.35
C SER A 260 6.36 -14.77 -9.81
N THR A 261 7.49 -15.29 -9.34
CA THR A 261 7.57 -16.61 -8.70
C THR A 261 7.42 -16.53 -7.18
N ALA A 262 7.47 -15.31 -6.62
CA ALA A 262 7.33 -15.11 -5.20
C ALA A 262 5.89 -15.39 -4.74
N SER A 263 5.75 -15.91 -3.52
CA SER A 263 4.46 -16.09 -2.86
C SER A 263 4.47 -15.55 -1.43
N PHE A 264 3.37 -14.94 -1.01
CA PHE A 264 3.11 -14.50 0.36
C PHE A 264 1.92 -15.28 0.93
N ALA A 265 2.11 -15.97 2.04
CA ALA A 265 1.06 -16.68 2.77
C ALA A 265 0.89 -16.05 4.16
N ILE A 266 -0.25 -15.41 4.40
CA ILE A 266 -0.52 -14.68 5.66
C ILE A 266 -1.63 -15.41 6.41
N ALA A 267 -1.28 -16.00 7.55
CA ALA A 267 -2.22 -16.76 8.37
C ALA A 267 -3.24 -15.87 9.09
N SER A 268 -4.29 -16.48 9.62
CA SER A 268 -5.33 -15.78 10.38
C SER A 268 -4.74 -15.05 11.58
N GLY A 269 -5.01 -13.75 11.71
CA GLY A 269 -4.52 -12.91 12.80
C GLY A 269 -3.05 -12.49 12.66
N ALA A 270 -2.39 -12.82 11.54
CA ALA A 270 -1.06 -12.34 11.20
C ALA A 270 -1.14 -11.19 10.18
N ALA A 271 -0.07 -10.39 10.11
CA ALA A 271 0.08 -9.28 9.19
C ALA A 271 1.42 -9.31 8.45
N LEU A 272 1.41 -8.92 7.18
CA LEU A 272 2.60 -8.54 6.42
C LEU A 272 2.54 -7.03 6.19
N ASP A 273 3.48 -6.28 6.73
CA ASP A 273 3.45 -4.82 6.70
C ASP A 273 4.55 -4.22 5.82
N PHE A 274 4.15 -3.30 4.94
CA PHE A 274 5.03 -2.47 4.13
C PHE A 274 5.18 -1.09 4.80
N ASP A 275 5.89 -1.02 5.92
CA ASP A 275 5.98 0.18 6.77
C ASP A 275 6.97 1.24 6.24
N ALA A 276 8.07 0.84 5.60
CA ALA A 276 9.02 1.79 5.03
C ALA A 276 9.63 1.31 3.69
N GLY A 277 10.52 2.13 3.13
CA GLY A 277 11.19 1.84 1.87
C GLY A 277 10.23 1.75 0.67
N THR A 278 10.72 1.23 -0.45
CA THR A 278 9.89 0.90 -1.62
C THR A 278 9.93 -0.60 -1.84
N PHE A 279 8.78 -1.27 -1.78
CA PHE A 279 8.66 -2.68 -2.09
C PHE A 279 7.95 -2.87 -3.44
N THR A 280 8.64 -3.49 -4.40
CA THR A 280 8.11 -3.67 -5.76
C THR A 280 7.51 -5.06 -5.96
N LEU A 281 6.21 -5.12 -6.26
CA LEU A 281 5.49 -6.33 -6.63
C LEU A 281 5.50 -6.50 -8.16
N SER A 282 6.13 -7.57 -8.64
CA SER A 282 6.21 -7.91 -10.07
C SER A 282 5.38 -9.16 -10.39
N GLY A 283 4.14 -9.22 -9.89
CA GLY A 283 3.23 -10.34 -10.10
C GLY A 283 3.32 -11.45 -9.04
N ALA A 284 3.76 -11.12 -7.82
CA ALA A 284 3.80 -12.07 -6.72
C ALA A 284 2.38 -12.56 -6.35
N ALA A 285 2.27 -13.80 -5.87
CA ALA A 285 1.02 -14.39 -5.44
C ALA A 285 0.78 -14.18 -3.94
N PHE A 286 -0.47 -13.89 -3.55
CA PHE A 286 -0.87 -13.80 -2.14
C PHE A 286 -1.91 -14.87 -1.81
N SER A 287 -1.85 -15.39 -0.59
CA SER A 287 -2.75 -16.41 -0.07
C SER A 287 -2.92 -16.29 1.44
N GLY A 288 -3.90 -17.03 1.98
CA GLY A 288 -4.25 -16.98 3.40
C GLY A 288 -5.38 -16.00 3.69
N VAL A 289 -5.58 -15.70 4.98
CA VAL A 289 -6.72 -14.91 5.48
C VAL A 289 -6.29 -13.79 6.43
N GLY A 290 -4.98 -13.60 6.63
CA GLY A 290 -4.44 -12.44 7.34
C GLY A 290 -4.49 -11.16 6.51
N VAL A 291 -3.77 -10.14 6.96
CA VAL A 291 -3.83 -8.81 6.35
C VAL A 291 -2.47 -8.43 5.75
N ALA A 292 -2.48 -7.90 4.54
CA ALA A 292 -1.35 -7.13 4.01
C ALA A 292 -1.59 -5.65 4.33
N GLU A 293 -0.62 -5.00 4.96
CA GLU A 293 -0.75 -3.65 5.49
C GLU A 293 0.24 -2.71 4.80
N LEU A 294 -0.17 -1.46 4.58
CA LEU A 294 0.66 -0.37 4.10
C LEU A 294 0.55 0.77 5.12
N THR A 295 1.49 0.78 6.06
CA THR A 295 1.52 1.71 7.19
C THR A 295 2.48 2.87 6.98
N GLY A 296 3.31 2.85 5.93
CA GLY A 296 4.16 4.00 5.58
C GLY A 296 4.93 3.94 4.26
N GLY A 297 5.36 2.77 3.79
CA GLY A 297 6.27 2.64 2.65
C GLY A 297 5.65 3.00 1.30
N VAL A 298 6.35 2.63 0.21
CA VAL A 298 5.80 2.66 -1.14
C VAL A 298 5.60 1.24 -1.64
N LEU A 299 4.34 0.83 -1.82
CA LEU A 299 4.00 -0.43 -2.49
C LEU A 299 3.91 -0.20 -4.00
N SER A 300 4.99 -0.49 -4.72
CA SER A 300 5.08 -0.30 -6.17
C SER A 300 4.58 -1.54 -6.91
N VAL A 301 3.41 -1.45 -7.54
CA VAL A 301 2.80 -2.55 -8.30
C VAL A 301 3.25 -2.44 -9.76
N ALA A 302 4.31 -3.16 -10.10
CA ALA A 302 4.91 -3.13 -11.43
C ALA A 302 4.17 -4.03 -12.43
N ALA A 303 3.63 -5.16 -11.96
CA ALA A 303 2.78 -6.06 -12.73
C ALA A 303 1.52 -6.41 -11.94
N ALA A 304 0.49 -6.93 -12.60
CA ALA A 304 -0.77 -7.26 -11.95
C ALA A 304 -0.56 -8.22 -10.77
N THR A 305 -1.09 -7.85 -9.60
CA THR A 305 -0.99 -8.63 -8.36
C THR A 305 -2.34 -8.65 -7.67
N THR A 306 -2.77 -9.84 -7.23
CA THR A 306 -4.01 -10.04 -6.48
C THR A 306 -3.69 -10.37 -5.03
N ILE A 307 -4.22 -9.57 -4.11
CA ILE A 307 -4.29 -9.84 -2.68
C ILE A 307 -5.67 -10.46 -2.41
N GLY A 308 -5.67 -11.77 -2.21
CA GLY A 308 -6.88 -12.55 -1.96
C GLY A 308 -7.48 -12.33 -0.56
N SER A 309 -6.64 -11.90 0.37
CA SER A 309 -6.91 -11.71 1.78
C SER A 309 -7.28 -10.26 2.09
N GLY A 310 -7.21 -9.83 3.37
CA GLY A 310 -7.42 -8.43 3.73
C GLY A 310 -6.28 -7.52 3.27
N PHE A 311 -6.60 -6.27 2.91
CA PHE A 311 -5.62 -5.22 2.67
C PHE A 311 -5.97 -3.96 3.47
N ALA A 312 -5.01 -3.36 4.17
CA ALA A 312 -5.22 -2.11 4.89
C ALA A 312 -4.17 -1.07 4.50
N GLN A 313 -4.61 0.14 4.20
CA GLN A 313 -3.75 1.30 4.04
C GLN A 313 -4.05 2.30 5.16
N SER A 314 -3.00 2.72 5.87
CA SER A 314 -3.09 3.72 6.93
C SER A 314 -2.02 4.82 6.79
N ALA A 315 -1.03 4.62 5.92
CA ALA A 315 -0.25 5.70 5.35
C ALA A 315 0.43 5.22 4.05
N GLY A 316 1.57 5.82 3.71
CA GLY A 316 2.38 5.43 2.56
C GLY A 316 1.69 5.66 1.22
N ALA A 317 2.26 5.06 0.18
CA ALA A 317 1.77 5.23 -1.19
C ALA A 317 1.70 3.90 -1.95
N ILE A 318 0.57 3.67 -2.63
CA ILE A 318 0.48 2.66 -3.68
C ILE A 318 0.97 3.30 -4.99
N ALA A 319 1.91 2.67 -5.67
CA ALA A 319 2.52 3.20 -6.89
C ALA A 319 2.53 2.17 -8.03
N GLY A 320 3.11 2.56 -9.17
CA GLY A 320 3.37 1.67 -10.29
C GLY A 320 2.30 1.69 -11.38
N THR A 321 2.47 0.81 -12.36
CA THR A 321 1.65 0.77 -13.59
C THR A 321 0.75 -0.45 -13.69
N GLY A 322 0.94 -1.44 -12.81
CA GLY A 322 0.12 -2.63 -12.73
C GLY A 322 -1.18 -2.41 -11.96
N THR A 323 -2.08 -3.38 -12.10
CA THR A 323 -3.32 -3.46 -11.30
C THR A 323 -3.04 -4.17 -9.98
N LEU A 324 -3.36 -3.51 -8.87
CA LEU A 324 -3.52 -4.16 -7.57
C LEU A 324 -4.98 -4.58 -7.42
N THR A 325 -5.25 -5.88 -7.39
CA THR A 325 -6.59 -6.39 -7.11
C THR A 325 -6.69 -6.82 -5.66
N VAL A 326 -7.63 -6.29 -4.91
CA VAL A 326 -7.99 -6.76 -3.57
C VAL A 326 -9.34 -7.44 -3.64
N SER A 327 -9.35 -8.77 -3.51
CA SER A 327 -10.61 -9.54 -3.54
C SER A 327 -11.18 -9.81 -2.15
N GLY A 328 -10.37 -9.70 -1.10
CA GLY A 328 -10.83 -9.67 0.28
C GLY A 328 -11.29 -8.28 0.70
N ALA A 329 -11.51 -8.09 2.01
CA ALA A 329 -11.88 -6.79 2.56
C ALA A 329 -10.71 -5.79 2.45
N ALA A 330 -11.04 -4.52 2.23
CA ALA A 330 -10.07 -3.44 2.21
C ALA A 330 -10.41 -2.34 3.22
N ALA A 331 -9.40 -1.66 3.76
CA ALA A 331 -9.58 -0.52 4.65
C ALA A 331 -8.62 0.62 4.32
N PHE A 332 -9.16 1.83 4.22
CA PHE A 332 -8.42 3.09 4.15
C PHE A 332 -8.65 3.84 5.46
N THR A 333 -7.58 4.08 6.21
CA THR A 333 -7.66 4.51 7.63
C THR A 333 -6.66 5.60 7.98
N GLY A 334 -5.97 6.18 7.00
CA GLY A 334 -4.87 7.09 7.29
C GLY A 334 -5.28 8.37 7.99
N GLY A 335 -4.51 8.74 9.03
CA GLY A 335 -4.62 10.01 9.75
C GLY A 335 -4.06 11.22 8.99
N GLY A 336 -3.73 11.04 7.71
CA GLY A 336 -3.14 12.02 6.81
C GLY A 336 -3.62 11.73 5.40
N TYR A 337 -2.77 11.14 4.56
CA TYR A 337 -3.17 10.78 3.21
C TYR A 337 -2.89 9.32 2.91
N ASP A 338 -3.91 8.60 2.48
CA ASP A 338 -3.77 7.30 1.82
C ASP A 338 -3.48 7.56 0.34
N GLN A 339 -2.19 7.67 0.01
CA GLN A 339 -1.74 8.10 -1.30
C GLN A 339 -1.77 6.95 -2.32
N GLN A 340 -2.16 7.26 -3.54
CA GLN A 340 -1.96 6.39 -4.70
C GLN A 340 -1.49 7.18 -5.92
N THR A 341 -0.44 6.72 -6.60
CA THR A 341 0.17 7.41 -7.74
C THR A 341 0.56 6.46 -8.87
N GLY A 342 0.83 7.02 -10.04
CA GLY A 342 1.15 6.26 -11.26
C GLY A 342 -0.09 5.73 -11.97
N LYS A 343 0.09 5.29 -13.22
CA LYS A 343 -1.00 4.96 -14.16
C LYS A 343 -1.74 3.63 -13.88
N GLY A 344 -1.37 2.91 -12.82
CA GLY A 344 -2.01 1.65 -12.49
C GLY A 344 -3.42 1.81 -11.92
N THR A 345 -4.00 0.68 -11.55
CA THR A 345 -5.36 0.60 -10.98
C THR A 345 -5.34 -0.08 -9.63
N THR A 346 -6.10 0.43 -8.65
CA THR A 346 -6.45 -0.31 -7.43
C THR A 346 -7.88 -0.80 -7.60
N LEU A 347 -8.05 -2.09 -7.86
CA LEU A 347 -9.33 -2.76 -8.08
C LEU A 347 -9.80 -3.44 -6.78
N LEU A 348 -10.91 -3.00 -6.24
CA LEU A 348 -11.49 -3.46 -4.98
C LEU A 348 -12.74 -4.28 -5.28
N GLN A 349 -12.70 -5.59 -5.02
CA GLN A 349 -13.83 -6.50 -5.29
C GLN A 349 -14.57 -6.93 -4.02
N GLY A 350 -13.94 -6.81 -2.84
CA GLY A 350 -14.56 -7.08 -1.55
C GLY A 350 -15.31 -5.88 -0.97
N VAL A 351 -15.64 -5.96 0.32
CA VAL A 351 -16.14 -4.81 1.07
C VAL A 351 -14.95 -3.93 1.46
N THR A 352 -15.04 -2.65 1.10
CA THR A 352 -14.07 -1.62 1.42
C THR A 352 -14.68 -0.60 2.37
N THR A 353 -13.94 -0.22 3.40
CA THR A 353 -14.29 0.90 4.28
C THR A 353 -13.24 1.99 4.18
N ASP A 354 -13.68 3.24 4.09
CA ASP A 354 -12.82 4.42 4.14
C ASP A 354 -13.22 5.31 5.32
N SER A 355 -12.32 5.37 6.29
CA SER A 355 -12.35 6.29 7.42
C SER A 355 -11.10 7.16 7.48
N SER A 356 -10.34 7.23 6.39
CA SER A 356 -9.14 8.06 6.27
C SER A 356 -9.49 9.55 6.29
N TYR A 357 -8.50 10.42 6.47
CA TYR A 357 -8.72 11.86 6.29
C TYR A 357 -8.89 12.18 4.81
N TYR A 358 -7.96 11.66 4.01
CA TYR A 358 -7.90 11.85 2.57
C TYR A 358 -7.43 10.57 1.86
N VAL A 359 -8.13 10.19 0.80
CA VAL A 359 -7.57 9.35 -0.27
C VAL A 359 -7.14 10.26 -1.40
N ALA A 360 -5.85 10.25 -1.78
CA ALA A 360 -5.40 11.05 -2.93
C ALA A 360 -4.87 10.20 -4.07
N LEU A 361 -5.31 10.56 -5.27
CA LEU A 361 -4.96 9.90 -6.52
C LEU A 361 -4.12 10.85 -7.37
N ASP A 362 -3.03 10.37 -7.96
CA ASP A 362 -2.15 11.15 -8.84
C ASP A 362 -1.62 10.31 -10.00
N GLY A 363 -1.03 10.96 -11.01
CA GLY A 363 -0.32 10.29 -12.10
C GLY A 363 -1.23 9.45 -13.01
N GLY A 364 -2.53 9.75 -13.00
CA GLY A 364 -3.55 8.99 -13.74
C GLY A 364 -3.98 7.68 -13.07
N ARG A 365 -3.73 7.51 -11.77
CA ARG A 365 -4.20 6.34 -11.00
C ARG A 365 -5.72 6.20 -11.07
N THR A 366 -6.20 4.97 -11.20
CA THR A 366 -7.64 4.67 -11.07
C THR A 366 -7.92 3.90 -9.79
N LEU A 367 -8.85 4.38 -8.97
CA LEU A 367 -9.49 3.63 -7.89
C LEU A 367 -10.78 3.02 -8.44
N GLU A 368 -10.81 1.71 -8.58
CA GLU A 368 -11.91 0.98 -9.20
C GLU A 368 -12.61 0.11 -8.15
N ASN A 369 -13.90 0.34 -7.95
CA ASN A 369 -14.76 -0.44 -7.09
C ASN A 369 -15.61 -1.40 -7.92
N ALA A 370 -15.46 -2.69 -7.66
CA ALA A 370 -16.27 -3.79 -8.20
C ALA A 370 -17.05 -4.55 -7.11
N GLY A 371 -16.99 -4.07 -5.86
CA GLY A 371 -17.69 -4.64 -4.70
C GLY A 371 -18.54 -3.58 -4.00
N THR A 372 -18.31 -3.39 -2.71
CA THR A 372 -18.97 -2.34 -1.92
C THR A 372 -17.90 -1.42 -1.34
N PHE A 373 -18.00 -0.12 -1.57
CA PHE A 373 -17.13 0.89 -1.00
C PHE A 373 -17.94 1.81 -0.10
N ASN A 374 -17.65 1.81 1.20
CA ASN A 374 -18.36 2.62 2.20
C ASN A 374 -17.44 3.71 2.74
N VAL A 375 -17.79 4.98 2.53
CA VAL A 375 -17.10 6.13 3.12
C VAL A 375 -17.76 6.45 4.47
N ASN A 376 -17.14 6.05 5.57
CA ASN A 376 -17.73 6.06 6.90
C ASN A 376 -16.87 6.82 7.94
N ALA A 377 -16.28 7.93 7.52
CA ALA A 377 -15.46 8.74 8.40
C ALA A 377 -16.29 9.30 9.58
N THR A 378 -15.76 9.16 10.80
CA THR A 378 -16.47 9.51 12.03
C THR A 378 -16.22 10.95 12.48
N THR A 379 -15.22 11.61 11.89
CA THR A 379 -14.87 13.00 12.17
C THR A 379 -15.29 13.89 10.99
N ALA A 380 -15.93 15.02 11.28
CA ALA A 380 -16.35 15.95 10.25
C ALA A 380 -15.16 16.45 9.40
N GLY A 381 -15.29 16.40 8.08
CA GLY A 381 -14.25 16.79 7.13
C GLY A 381 -13.20 15.73 6.84
N TRP A 382 -13.42 14.46 7.23
CA TRP A 382 -12.64 13.30 6.80
C TRP A 382 -13.39 12.52 5.73
N GLY A 383 -12.74 11.51 5.14
CA GLY A 383 -13.27 10.69 4.04
C GLY A 383 -13.15 11.34 2.66
N ASN A 384 -12.39 12.44 2.54
CA ASN A 384 -12.32 13.23 1.32
C ASN A 384 -11.44 12.56 0.24
N PHE A 385 -11.78 12.78 -1.03
CA PHE A 385 -11.00 12.29 -2.16
C PHE A 385 -10.38 13.45 -2.93
N TYR A 386 -9.05 13.45 -3.11
CA TYR A 386 -8.33 14.44 -3.91
C TYR A 386 -7.76 13.80 -5.18
N LEU A 387 -8.30 14.17 -6.33
CA LEU A 387 -7.93 13.61 -7.62
C LEU A 387 -6.94 14.55 -8.32
N GLY A 388 -5.82 14.01 -8.79
CA GLY A 388 -4.71 14.77 -9.36
C GLY A 388 -3.87 15.50 -8.32
N TYR A 389 -3.64 14.90 -7.16
CA TYR A 389 -2.87 15.47 -6.05
C TYR A 389 -1.88 14.46 -5.44
N ASN A 390 -0.62 14.88 -5.28
CA ASN A 390 0.42 14.08 -4.66
C ASN A 390 0.97 14.75 -3.39
N TYR A 391 0.69 14.16 -2.23
CA TYR A 391 1.18 14.65 -0.94
C TYR A 391 2.65 14.28 -0.67
N THR A 392 3.09 13.11 -1.13
CA THR A 392 4.42 12.56 -0.82
C THR A 392 5.48 12.93 -1.85
N GLY A 393 5.11 13.66 -2.91
CA GLY A 393 6.01 13.97 -4.02
C GLY A 393 5.54 15.12 -4.91
N THR A 394 5.93 15.08 -6.18
CA THR A 394 5.53 16.08 -7.17
C THR A 394 4.19 15.69 -7.79
N THR A 395 3.23 16.60 -7.76
CA THR A 395 1.93 16.41 -8.41
C THR A 395 2.11 16.39 -9.93
N VAL A 396 1.79 15.25 -10.55
CA VAL A 396 1.80 15.08 -12.00
C VAL A 396 0.39 15.36 -12.58
N GLY A 397 -0.63 15.16 -11.75
CA GLY A 397 -2.03 15.37 -12.08
C GLY A 397 -2.72 14.11 -12.59
N GLY A 398 -4.05 14.22 -12.68
CA GLY A 398 -4.96 13.17 -13.07
C GLY A 398 -5.21 12.11 -11.99
N GLY A 399 -6.36 11.47 -12.10
CA GLY A 399 -6.82 10.44 -11.17
C GLY A 399 -8.30 10.19 -11.40
N ALA A 400 -8.77 8.97 -11.21
CA ALA A 400 -10.17 8.63 -11.48
C ALA A 400 -10.74 7.68 -10.42
N ILE A 401 -12.01 7.85 -10.13
CA ILE A 401 -12.82 6.87 -9.40
C ILE A 401 -13.74 6.18 -10.41
N LYS A 402 -13.83 4.85 -10.35
CA LYS A 402 -14.70 4.04 -11.19
C LYS A 402 -15.52 3.12 -10.31
N ASN A 403 -16.84 3.18 -10.43
CA ASN A 403 -17.77 2.27 -9.78
C ASN A 403 -18.41 1.35 -10.84
N ASP A 404 -18.07 0.08 -10.81
CA ASP A 404 -18.46 -0.90 -11.82
C ASP A 404 -19.92 -1.31 -11.72
N SER A 405 -20.44 -1.90 -12.80
CA SER A 405 -21.80 -2.42 -12.82
C SER A 405 -22.01 -3.49 -11.75
N GLY A 406 -23.06 -3.33 -10.95
CA GLY A 406 -23.36 -4.20 -9.81
C GLY A 406 -22.63 -3.84 -8.52
N ALA A 407 -21.67 -2.91 -8.56
CA ALA A 407 -20.97 -2.41 -7.38
C ALA A 407 -21.73 -1.24 -6.72
N THR A 408 -21.50 -1.02 -5.43
CA THR A 408 -22.04 0.10 -4.66
C THR A 408 -20.92 0.96 -4.12
N PHE A 409 -20.99 2.27 -4.33
CA PHE A 409 -20.14 3.27 -3.70
C PHE A 409 -21.05 4.16 -2.84
N ASP A 410 -20.99 3.99 -1.52
CA ASP A 410 -21.90 4.61 -0.55
C ASP A 410 -21.16 5.63 0.33
N PHE A 411 -21.57 6.89 0.23
CA PHE A 411 -21.16 7.95 1.13
C PHE A 411 -22.06 7.95 2.37
N GLN A 412 -21.50 7.53 3.51
CA GLN A 412 -22.18 7.46 4.81
C GLN A 412 -21.82 8.64 5.73
N SER A 413 -20.87 9.47 5.31
CA SER A 413 -20.41 10.68 5.99
C SER A 413 -20.23 11.83 4.99
N ALA A 414 -20.47 13.07 5.45
CA ALA A 414 -20.34 14.26 4.61
C ALA A 414 -18.90 14.41 4.10
N THR A 415 -18.73 14.41 2.78
CA THR A 415 -17.46 14.16 2.09
C THR A 415 -17.39 14.98 0.81
N SER A 416 -16.18 15.31 0.33
CA SER A 416 -15.95 15.88 -0.99
C SER A 416 -15.09 14.99 -1.87
N VAL A 417 -15.39 14.95 -3.17
CA VAL A 417 -14.55 14.38 -4.23
C VAL A 417 -14.06 15.53 -5.12
N THR A 418 -12.85 15.99 -4.87
CA THR A 418 -12.33 17.25 -5.40
C THR A 418 -11.31 17.03 -6.51
N SER A 419 -11.37 17.89 -7.53
CA SER A 419 -10.36 17.97 -8.58
C SER A 419 -9.23 18.93 -8.20
N ASN A 420 -7.97 18.51 -8.37
CA ASN A 420 -6.80 19.38 -8.22
C ASN A 420 -6.19 19.75 -9.58
N THR A 421 -5.48 18.82 -10.23
CA THR A 421 -4.79 19.08 -11.50
C THR A 421 -4.89 17.91 -12.46
N GLY A 422 -4.71 18.16 -13.76
CA GLY A 422 -4.84 17.13 -14.80
C GLY A 422 -6.27 16.67 -15.04
N THR A 423 -6.45 15.54 -15.73
CA THR A 423 -7.78 15.00 -16.04
C THR A 423 -8.28 14.12 -14.90
N THR A 424 -9.35 14.57 -14.25
CA THR A 424 -9.99 13.91 -13.12
C THR A 424 -11.43 13.53 -13.46
N GLY A 425 -12.01 12.57 -12.73
CA GLY A 425 -13.42 12.23 -12.92
C GLY A 425 -13.90 11.06 -12.09
N PHE A 426 -15.22 10.92 -12.04
CA PHE A 426 -15.92 9.79 -11.45
C PHE A 426 -16.80 9.14 -12.51
N THR A 427 -16.56 7.88 -12.86
CA THR A 427 -17.50 7.09 -13.67
C THR A 427 -18.32 6.15 -12.80
N ASN A 428 -19.65 6.22 -12.93
CA ASN A 428 -20.58 5.36 -12.21
C ASN A 428 -21.41 4.51 -13.18
N ALA A 429 -21.16 3.20 -13.18
CA ALA A 429 -21.97 2.19 -13.85
C ALA A 429 -22.77 1.31 -12.88
N GLY A 430 -22.40 1.32 -11.59
CA GLY A 430 -23.13 0.67 -10.50
C GLY A 430 -24.09 1.61 -9.79
N THR A 431 -24.13 1.53 -8.46
CA THR A 431 -24.88 2.44 -7.59
C THR A 431 -23.92 3.39 -6.87
N LEU A 432 -24.03 4.68 -7.13
CA LEU A 432 -23.48 5.74 -6.31
C LEU A 432 -24.57 6.17 -5.33
N GLU A 433 -24.38 5.93 -4.04
CA GLU A 433 -25.37 6.16 -2.99
C GLU A 433 -24.87 7.18 -1.97
N GLN A 434 -25.79 7.97 -1.44
CA GLN A 434 -25.58 8.81 -0.28
C GLN A 434 -26.57 8.45 0.82
N THR A 435 -26.05 8.05 1.98
CA THR A 435 -26.82 7.77 3.20
C THR A 435 -26.45 8.71 4.36
N VAL A 436 -25.89 9.88 4.03
CA VAL A 436 -25.50 10.95 4.96
C VAL A 436 -26.74 11.59 5.60
N THR A 437 -26.90 11.45 6.91
CA THR A 437 -28.06 12.01 7.64
C THR A 437 -27.95 13.52 7.89
N THR A 438 -26.73 14.05 7.98
CA THR A 438 -26.45 15.48 8.18
C THR A 438 -25.24 15.92 7.36
N GLY A 439 -25.36 17.07 6.67
CA GLY A 439 -24.32 17.60 5.79
C GLY A 439 -24.55 17.24 4.32
N THR A 440 -23.54 17.55 3.51
CA THR A 440 -23.56 17.42 2.05
C THR A 440 -22.44 16.48 1.61
N THR A 441 -22.71 15.60 0.64
CA THR A 441 -21.63 14.99 -0.16
C THR A 441 -21.48 15.79 -1.43
N ASP A 442 -20.28 16.29 -1.71
CA ASP A 442 -19.98 17.09 -2.88
C ASP A 442 -19.11 16.30 -3.88
N ILE A 443 -19.61 16.13 -5.10
CA ILE A 443 -18.87 15.56 -6.22
C ILE A 443 -18.37 16.71 -7.11
N ALA A 444 -17.23 17.30 -6.72
CA ALA A 444 -16.55 18.39 -7.42
C ALA A 444 -15.63 17.94 -8.57
N VAL A 445 -15.87 16.75 -9.11
CA VAL A 445 -15.23 16.20 -10.32
C VAL A 445 -16.31 15.84 -11.33
N ALA A 446 -15.98 15.82 -12.63
CA ALA A 446 -16.98 15.46 -13.63
C ALA A 446 -17.50 14.03 -13.40
N LEU A 447 -18.82 13.90 -13.21
CA LEU A 447 -19.50 12.63 -13.02
C LEU A 447 -20.07 12.12 -14.35
N THR A 448 -19.66 10.92 -14.76
CA THR A 448 -20.28 10.20 -15.89
C THR A 448 -21.14 9.06 -15.36
N ASN A 449 -22.46 9.20 -15.47
CA ASN A 449 -23.42 8.24 -14.94
C ASN A 449 -24.08 7.40 -16.04
N THR A 450 -23.88 6.09 -15.96
CA THR A 450 -24.62 5.08 -16.73
C THR A 450 -25.38 4.09 -15.84
N GLY A 451 -25.23 4.20 -14.52
CA GLY A 451 -25.92 3.41 -13.49
C GLY A 451 -26.88 4.26 -12.65
N VAL A 452 -26.93 4.00 -11.34
CA VAL A 452 -27.81 4.68 -10.40
C VAL A 452 -27.03 5.71 -9.58
N VAL A 453 -27.54 6.93 -9.49
CA VAL A 453 -27.16 7.93 -8.48
C VAL A 453 -28.32 8.05 -7.51
N SER A 454 -28.07 7.88 -6.22
CA SER A 454 -29.11 7.70 -5.21
C SER A 454 -28.84 8.60 -4.01
N ALA A 455 -29.74 9.55 -3.73
CA ALA A 455 -29.70 10.40 -2.53
C ALA A 455 -30.78 9.95 -1.54
N GLN A 456 -30.41 9.31 -0.43
CA GLN A 456 -31.37 8.73 0.51
C GLN A 456 -31.70 9.66 1.66
N THR A 457 -30.73 10.48 2.05
CA THR A 457 -30.83 11.50 3.11
C THR A 457 -29.88 12.64 2.77
N GLY A 458 -30.08 13.83 3.35
CA GLY A 458 -29.20 14.99 3.12
C GLY A 458 -29.21 15.47 1.66
N THR A 459 -28.17 16.20 1.28
CA THR A 459 -27.99 16.75 -0.08
C THR A 459 -26.79 16.10 -0.75
N LEU A 460 -26.99 15.46 -1.91
CA LEU A 460 -25.91 15.04 -2.80
C LEU A 460 -25.70 16.13 -3.83
N GLN A 461 -24.54 16.77 -3.82
CA GLN A 461 -24.23 17.93 -4.64
C GLN A 461 -23.26 17.55 -5.77
N LEU A 462 -23.50 18.07 -6.97
CA LEU A 462 -22.74 17.80 -8.19
C LEU A 462 -22.12 19.10 -8.75
N ASP A 463 -20.90 19.42 -8.30
CA ASP A 463 -20.21 20.67 -8.66
C ASP A 463 -19.32 20.53 -9.89
N GLY A 464 -18.78 19.33 -10.12
CA GLY A 464 -17.91 19.07 -11.26
C GLY A 464 -18.64 19.00 -12.60
N GLY A 465 -19.99 19.09 -12.59
CA GLY A 465 -20.83 18.82 -13.75
C GLY A 465 -20.73 17.37 -14.22
N GLY A 466 -20.83 17.17 -15.53
CA GLY A 466 -20.68 15.86 -16.16
C GLY A 466 -21.87 15.48 -17.04
N SER A 467 -22.25 14.19 -17.01
CA SER A 467 -23.33 13.69 -17.85
C SER A 467 -24.01 12.45 -17.27
N ALA A 468 -25.28 12.27 -17.63
CA ALA A 468 -26.02 11.03 -17.42
C ALA A 468 -26.64 10.57 -18.74
N SER A 469 -26.39 9.32 -19.10
CA SER A 469 -26.95 8.69 -20.31
C SER A 469 -28.38 8.20 -20.10
N SER A 470 -29.02 7.65 -21.14
CA SER A 470 -30.36 7.06 -21.06
C SER A 470 -30.46 5.80 -20.21
N THR A 471 -29.33 5.17 -19.86
CA THR A 471 -29.30 4.07 -18.88
C THR A 471 -29.05 4.56 -17.46
N GLY A 472 -28.59 5.82 -17.32
CA GLY A 472 -28.40 6.46 -16.03
C GLY A 472 -29.73 6.82 -15.38
N SER A 473 -29.79 6.68 -14.06
CA SER A 473 -30.96 7.09 -13.27
C SER A 473 -30.56 7.84 -12.01
N PHE A 474 -31.46 8.71 -11.55
CA PHE A 474 -31.41 9.41 -10.28
C PHE A 474 -32.59 8.97 -9.39
N VAL A 475 -32.29 8.62 -8.15
CA VAL A 475 -33.27 8.23 -7.14
C VAL A 475 -33.14 9.19 -5.96
N ILE A 476 -34.18 9.96 -5.66
CA ILE A 476 -34.14 10.97 -4.60
C ILE A 476 -35.21 10.64 -3.57
N ALA A 477 -34.81 10.18 -2.39
CA ALA A 477 -35.72 9.79 -1.33
C ALA A 477 -36.43 11.00 -0.70
N SER A 478 -37.54 10.73 0.00
CA SER A 478 -38.29 11.78 0.71
C SER A 478 -37.41 12.52 1.72
N GLY A 479 -37.35 13.84 1.60
CA GLY A 479 -36.54 14.70 2.49
C GLY A 479 -35.06 14.77 2.12
N ALA A 480 -34.63 14.11 1.03
CA ALA A 480 -33.30 14.25 0.46
C ALA A 480 -33.32 15.18 -0.76
N ALA A 481 -32.15 15.70 -1.11
CA ALA A 481 -31.93 16.53 -2.29
C ALA A 481 -30.79 16.00 -3.16
N LEU A 482 -30.93 16.16 -4.48
CA LEU A 482 -29.84 16.07 -5.45
C LEU A 482 -29.65 17.45 -6.04
N ASP A 483 -28.49 18.07 -5.81
CA ASP A 483 -28.23 19.45 -6.21
C ASP A 483 -27.21 19.56 -7.35
N PHE A 484 -27.54 20.36 -8.34
CA PHE A 484 -26.68 20.76 -9.45
C PHE A 484 -26.15 22.18 -9.18
N ASP A 485 -25.19 22.33 -8.26
CA ASP A 485 -24.73 23.63 -7.77
C ASP A 485 -23.68 24.30 -8.66
N ALA A 486 -22.83 23.52 -9.34
CA ALA A 486 -21.85 24.08 -10.27
C ALA A 486 -21.61 23.22 -11.53
N GLY A 487 -20.76 23.74 -12.42
CA GLY A 487 -20.42 23.07 -13.66
C GLY A 487 -21.60 22.94 -14.64
N THR A 488 -21.43 22.15 -15.69
CA THR A 488 -22.51 21.80 -16.62
C THR A 488 -22.79 20.31 -16.51
N PHE A 489 -24.01 19.95 -16.14
CA PHE A 489 -24.47 18.56 -16.09
C PHE A 489 -25.41 18.27 -17.26
N THR A 490 -25.04 17.33 -18.12
CA THR A 490 -25.81 17.01 -19.33
C THR A 490 -26.71 15.79 -19.13
N LEU A 491 -28.02 15.98 -19.26
CA LEU A 491 -29.02 14.91 -19.25
C LEU A 491 -29.28 14.42 -20.68
N SER A 492 -28.88 13.19 -20.96
CA SER A 492 -29.09 12.52 -22.26
C SER A 492 -30.14 11.42 -22.14
N GLY A 493 -31.29 11.76 -21.54
CA GLY A 493 -32.43 10.84 -21.35
C GLY A 493 -32.40 10.07 -20.03
N ALA A 494 -31.65 10.55 -19.04
CA ALA A 494 -31.60 9.93 -17.72
C ALA A 494 -32.98 9.89 -17.05
N ALA A 495 -33.25 8.83 -16.28
CA ALA A 495 -34.50 8.66 -15.55
C ALA A 495 -34.42 9.28 -14.15
N PHE A 496 -35.53 9.82 -13.64
CA PHE A 496 -35.64 10.31 -12.25
C PHE A 496 -36.77 9.59 -11.55
N SER A 497 -36.58 9.29 -10.26
CA SER A 497 -37.60 8.65 -9.42
C SER A 497 -37.45 9.06 -7.95
N GLY A 498 -38.45 8.69 -7.13
CA GLY A 498 -38.52 9.09 -5.73
C GLY A 498 -39.35 10.36 -5.50
N THR A 499 -39.37 10.83 -4.26
CA THR A 499 -40.23 11.93 -3.78
C THR A 499 -39.46 13.08 -3.14
N GLY A 500 -38.11 13.04 -3.20
CA GLY A 500 -37.26 14.15 -2.78
C GLY A 500 -37.26 15.29 -3.80
N VAL A 501 -36.20 16.10 -3.77
CA VAL A 501 -36.08 17.30 -4.60
C VAL A 501 -34.81 17.25 -5.44
N ALA A 502 -34.94 17.52 -6.74
CA ALA A 502 -33.81 17.88 -7.59
C ALA A 502 -33.66 19.40 -7.56
N GLU A 503 -32.47 19.90 -7.27
CA GLU A 503 -32.19 21.32 -7.06
C GLU A 503 -31.20 21.82 -8.12
N LEU A 504 -31.38 23.06 -8.55
CA LEU A 504 -30.47 23.80 -9.41
C LEU A 504 -30.15 25.12 -8.70
N THR A 505 -29.05 25.11 -7.95
CA THR A 505 -28.63 26.22 -7.07
C THR A 505 -27.53 27.09 -7.66
N GLY A 506 -26.89 26.66 -8.77
CA GLY A 506 -25.90 27.50 -9.47
C GLY A 506 -25.41 26.99 -10.83
N GLY A 507 -25.47 25.68 -11.10
CA GLY A 507 -24.89 25.07 -12.29
C GLY A 507 -25.67 25.30 -13.58
N VAL A 508 -25.29 24.56 -14.63
CA VAL A 508 -26.06 24.47 -15.87
C VAL A 508 -26.61 23.05 -16.05
N LEU A 509 -27.93 22.91 -16.02
CA LEU A 509 -28.60 21.65 -16.33
C LEU A 509 -28.91 21.60 -17.83
N SER A 510 -28.06 20.94 -18.61
CA SER A 510 -28.18 20.86 -20.07
C SER A 510 -29.02 19.65 -20.49
N VAL A 511 -30.20 19.88 -21.06
CA VAL A 511 -31.13 18.81 -21.46
C VAL A 511 -30.95 18.48 -22.93
N ALA A 512 -30.15 17.44 -23.21
CA ALA A 512 -29.76 17.01 -24.55
C ALA A 512 -30.74 16.01 -25.16
N ALA A 513 -31.40 15.20 -24.35
CA ALA A 513 -32.53 14.35 -24.76
C ALA A 513 -33.70 14.51 -23.78
N ALA A 514 -34.90 14.11 -24.19
CA ALA A 514 -36.09 14.30 -23.38
C ALA A 514 -35.96 13.59 -22.02
N THR A 515 -36.17 14.34 -20.94
CA THR A 515 -36.04 13.84 -19.56
C THR A 515 -37.24 14.28 -18.73
N THR A 516 -37.71 13.38 -17.88
CA THR A 516 -38.79 13.65 -16.94
C THR A 516 -38.28 13.59 -15.51
N ILE A 517 -38.49 14.67 -14.75
CA ILE A 517 -38.29 14.74 -13.30
C ILE A 517 -39.66 14.53 -12.64
N GLY A 518 -39.84 13.33 -12.08
CA GLY A 518 -41.07 12.95 -11.38
C GLY A 518 -41.16 13.46 -9.94
N SER A 519 -40.01 13.78 -9.36
CA SER A 519 -39.84 14.29 -8.00
C SER A 519 -40.11 15.80 -7.92
N GLY A 520 -39.89 16.41 -6.75
CA GLY A 520 -39.84 17.87 -6.65
C GLY A 520 -38.68 18.44 -7.47
N PHE A 521 -38.84 19.66 -7.98
CA PHE A 521 -37.78 20.41 -8.66
C PHE A 521 -37.71 21.84 -8.15
N VAL A 522 -36.52 22.32 -7.80
CA VAL A 522 -36.32 23.71 -7.38
C VAL A 522 -35.20 24.32 -8.21
N GLN A 523 -35.48 25.48 -8.81
CA GLN A 523 -34.46 26.35 -9.36
C GLN A 523 -34.35 27.58 -8.46
N SER A 524 -33.15 27.82 -7.94
CA SER A 524 -32.84 28.97 -7.08
C SER A 524 -31.66 29.78 -7.60
N ALA A 525 -30.88 29.23 -8.52
CA ALA A 525 -30.04 29.97 -9.45
C ALA A 525 -29.72 29.10 -10.68
N GLY A 526 -28.54 29.32 -11.27
CA GLY A 526 -28.07 28.54 -12.41
C GLY A 526 -28.91 28.72 -13.67
N ALA A 527 -28.72 27.81 -14.63
CA ALA A 527 -29.47 27.83 -15.87
C ALA A 527 -29.92 26.44 -16.35
N ILE A 528 -31.17 26.34 -16.81
CA ILE A 528 -31.60 25.20 -17.61
C ILE A 528 -31.21 25.48 -19.07
N ALA A 529 -30.60 24.51 -19.73
CA ALA A 529 -30.14 24.66 -21.11
C ALA A 529 -30.53 23.47 -22.00
N GLY A 530 -30.09 23.50 -23.24
CA GLY A 530 -30.22 22.39 -24.18
C GLY A 530 -31.41 22.50 -25.13
N THR A 531 -31.51 21.52 -26.02
CA THR A 531 -32.43 21.53 -27.16
C THR A 531 -33.64 20.64 -26.96
N ALA A 532 -33.63 19.78 -25.95
CA ALA A 532 -34.69 18.81 -25.70
C ALA A 532 -35.69 19.30 -24.64
N LYS A 533 -36.76 18.50 -24.45
CA LYS A 533 -37.83 18.78 -23.51
C LYS A 533 -37.49 18.24 -22.11
N LEU A 534 -37.49 19.11 -21.12
CA LEU A 534 -37.53 18.76 -19.70
C LEU A 534 -38.99 18.73 -19.26
N THR A 535 -39.46 17.63 -18.68
CA THR A 535 -40.80 17.56 -18.07
C THR A 535 -40.66 17.47 -16.56
N VAL A 536 -41.24 18.40 -15.81
CA VAL A 536 -41.35 18.33 -14.36
C VAL A 536 -42.80 17.97 -14.03
N SER A 537 -43.03 16.73 -13.62
CA SER A 537 -44.37 16.26 -13.26
C SER A 537 -44.69 16.35 -11.78
N GLY A 538 -43.66 16.47 -10.92
CA GLY A 538 -43.83 16.81 -9.51
C GLY A 538 -44.05 18.30 -9.28
N ALA A 539 -44.04 18.72 -8.02
CA ALA A 539 -44.10 20.14 -7.67
C ALA A 539 -42.80 20.85 -8.10
N ALA A 540 -42.91 22.08 -8.61
CA ALA A 540 -41.77 22.89 -9.02
C ALA A 540 -41.73 24.22 -8.26
N ALA A 541 -40.53 24.76 -8.03
CA ALA A 541 -40.37 26.11 -7.51
C ALA A 541 -39.26 26.87 -8.23
N PHE A 542 -39.57 28.11 -8.61
CA PHE A 542 -38.64 29.12 -9.11
C PHE A 542 -38.44 30.14 -7.99
N THR A 543 -37.22 30.23 -7.47
CA THR A 543 -36.91 30.93 -6.22
C THR A 543 -35.69 31.84 -6.35
N GLY A 544 -35.20 32.07 -7.57
CA GLY A 544 -34.02 32.87 -7.82
C GLY A 544 -34.08 34.28 -7.25
N GLY A 545 -33.16 34.60 -6.35
CA GLY A 545 -33.06 35.93 -5.73
C GLY A 545 -32.74 37.06 -6.72
N ASN A 546 -32.18 36.71 -7.90
CA ASN A 546 -31.94 37.62 -9.01
C ASN A 546 -32.67 37.17 -10.28
N TYR A 547 -32.45 35.93 -10.72
CA TYR A 547 -33.09 35.36 -11.90
C TYR A 547 -33.01 33.84 -11.86
N ASP A 548 -34.03 33.19 -12.39
CA ASP A 548 -34.02 31.80 -12.83
C ASP A 548 -33.89 31.81 -14.36
N GLN A 549 -32.75 31.34 -14.84
CA GLN A 549 -32.41 31.41 -16.27
C GLN A 549 -32.76 30.09 -16.97
N GLU A 550 -33.35 30.19 -18.15
CA GLU A 550 -33.40 29.11 -19.12
C GLU A 550 -32.92 29.58 -20.49
N THR A 551 -32.19 28.70 -21.21
CA THR A 551 -31.57 29.01 -22.50
C THR A 551 -31.68 27.84 -23.49
N GLY A 552 -31.50 28.13 -24.78
CA GLY A 552 -31.52 27.15 -25.85
C GLY A 552 -32.93 26.79 -26.33
N THR A 553 -33.02 26.04 -27.43
CA THR A 553 -34.30 25.84 -28.16
C THR A 553 -35.25 24.82 -27.53
N GLY A 554 -34.90 24.27 -26.36
CA GLY A 554 -35.71 23.24 -25.70
C GLY A 554 -36.97 23.78 -25.03
N THR A 555 -37.67 22.89 -24.31
CA THR A 555 -38.91 23.22 -23.59
C THR A 555 -38.82 22.75 -22.15
N THR A 556 -39.16 23.60 -21.18
CA THR A 556 -39.50 23.18 -19.81
C THR A 556 -41.00 23.03 -19.71
N LEU A 557 -41.50 21.80 -19.59
CA LEU A 557 -42.91 21.50 -19.33
C LEU A 557 -43.13 21.28 -17.84
N LEU A 558 -44.04 22.07 -17.26
CA LEU A 558 -44.44 22.01 -15.87
C LEU A 558 -45.85 21.43 -15.79
N SER A 559 -45.97 20.18 -15.33
CA SER A 559 -47.27 19.48 -15.24
C SER A 559 -47.85 19.44 -13.83
N GLY A 560 -47.04 19.73 -12.81
CA GLY A 560 -47.46 19.78 -11.40
C GLY A 560 -47.94 21.17 -10.96
N VAL A 561 -47.89 21.41 -9.65
CA VAL A 561 -48.05 22.75 -9.08
C VAL A 561 -46.67 23.41 -9.06
N THR A 562 -46.57 24.57 -9.71
CA THR A 562 -45.38 25.41 -9.74
C THR A 562 -45.61 26.68 -8.96
N THR A 563 -44.65 27.08 -8.13
CA THR A 563 -44.61 28.41 -7.50
C THR A 563 -43.42 29.19 -8.00
N ASP A 564 -43.64 30.43 -8.45
CA ASP A 564 -42.57 31.36 -8.79
C ASP A 564 -42.54 32.49 -7.77
N SER A 565 -41.48 32.52 -6.98
CA SER A 565 -41.12 33.63 -6.10
C SER A 565 -39.74 34.16 -6.46
N SER A 566 -39.31 34.01 -7.72
CA SER A 566 -38.06 34.57 -8.21
C SER A 566 -38.20 36.07 -8.47
N TYR A 567 -37.08 36.76 -8.62
CA TYR A 567 -37.11 38.14 -9.09
C TYR A 567 -37.42 38.19 -10.60
N TYR A 568 -36.77 37.32 -11.38
CA TYR A 568 -37.00 37.17 -12.82
C TYR A 568 -37.01 35.70 -13.25
N VAL A 569 -37.94 35.31 -14.13
CA VAL A 569 -37.78 34.13 -14.98
C VAL A 569 -37.33 34.59 -16.37
N ALA A 570 -36.12 34.20 -16.77
CA ALA A 570 -35.49 34.66 -18.01
C ALA A 570 -35.38 33.51 -19.03
N LEU A 571 -36.01 33.67 -20.19
CA LEU A 571 -36.00 32.69 -21.28
C LEU A 571 -35.20 33.27 -22.45
N ASP A 572 -34.24 32.54 -22.99
CA ASP A 572 -33.44 32.97 -24.15
C ASP A 572 -33.20 31.84 -25.17
N GLY A 573 -32.79 32.20 -26.39
CA GLY A 573 -32.35 31.25 -27.41
C GLY A 573 -33.50 30.40 -27.98
N GLY A 574 -34.72 30.93 -27.96
CA GLY A 574 -35.92 30.22 -28.42
C GLY A 574 -36.52 29.24 -27.40
N ARG A 575 -36.10 29.32 -26.12
CA ARG A 575 -36.63 28.49 -25.04
C ARG A 575 -38.14 28.67 -24.87
N THR A 576 -38.84 27.57 -24.60
CA THR A 576 -40.27 27.61 -24.24
C THR A 576 -40.48 27.12 -22.82
N LEU A 577 -41.16 27.93 -22.00
CA LEU A 577 -41.75 27.50 -20.73
C LEU A 577 -43.22 27.12 -20.98
N GLU A 578 -43.55 25.84 -20.81
CA GLU A 578 -44.86 25.28 -21.06
C GLU A 578 -45.50 24.88 -19.72
N ASN A 579 -46.65 25.46 -19.39
CA ASN A 579 -47.44 25.07 -18.22
C ASN A 579 -48.61 24.18 -18.64
N ALA A 580 -48.65 22.95 -18.09
CA ALA A 580 -49.77 22.02 -18.21
C ALA A 580 -50.48 21.76 -16.87
N GLY A 581 -49.99 22.33 -15.77
CA GLY A 581 -50.57 22.22 -14.43
C GLY A 581 -51.06 23.57 -13.90
N THR A 582 -50.63 23.91 -12.69
CA THR A 582 -50.91 25.20 -12.05
C THR A 582 -49.60 25.95 -11.85
N PHE A 583 -49.47 27.14 -12.42
CA PHE A 583 -48.33 28.04 -12.22
C PHE A 583 -48.78 29.25 -11.41
N ASN A 584 -48.30 29.38 -10.17
CA ASN A 584 -48.61 30.49 -9.28
C ASN A 584 -47.42 31.44 -9.21
N VAL A 585 -47.59 32.67 -9.69
CA VAL A 585 -46.61 33.75 -9.51
C VAL A 585 -46.90 34.41 -8.17
N ASN A 586 -46.02 34.17 -7.20
CA ASN A 586 -46.11 34.63 -5.82
C ASN A 586 -45.02 35.69 -5.56
N ALA A 587 -45.24 36.89 -6.09
CA ALA A 587 -44.36 38.02 -5.85
C ALA A 587 -44.50 38.51 -4.39
N THR A 588 -43.57 38.13 -3.52
CA THR A 588 -43.57 38.55 -2.10
C THR A 588 -43.14 40.01 -1.91
N THR A 589 -42.58 40.64 -2.96
CA THR A 589 -42.13 42.03 -2.98
C THR A 589 -42.48 42.67 -4.33
N ALA A 590 -42.82 43.95 -4.34
CA ALA A 590 -43.11 44.69 -5.57
C ALA A 590 -41.93 44.61 -6.55
N GLY A 591 -42.19 44.10 -7.76
CA GLY A 591 -41.18 43.91 -8.81
C GLY A 591 -40.59 42.49 -8.92
N TRP A 592 -41.05 41.54 -8.11
CA TRP A 592 -40.73 40.11 -8.24
C TRP A 592 -41.76 39.40 -9.14
N GLY A 593 -41.46 38.19 -9.64
CA GLY A 593 -42.34 37.41 -10.51
C GLY A 593 -42.44 37.92 -11.97
N ASN A 594 -41.38 38.58 -12.45
CA ASN A 594 -41.32 39.16 -13.79
C ASN A 594 -40.74 38.16 -14.80
N PHE A 595 -41.24 38.18 -16.04
CA PHE A 595 -40.74 37.32 -17.12
C PHE A 595 -39.98 38.12 -18.18
N TYR A 596 -38.75 37.70 -18.51
CA TYR A 596 -37.96 38.22 -19.62
C TYR A 596 -37.91 37.21 -20.76
N LEU A 597 -38.44 37.60 -21.93
CA LEU A 597 -38.49 36.75 -23.12
C LEU A 597 -37.47 37.23 -24.16
N GLY A 598 -36.44 36.43 -24.36
CA GLY A 598 -35.29 36.73 -25.22
C GLY A 598 -34.18 37.49 -24.51
N TYR A 599 -33.89 37.18 -23.24
CA TYR A 599 -32.77 37.79 -22.51
C TYR A 599 -31.99 36.76 -21.69
N ASN A 600 -30.65 36.88 -21.75
CA ASN A 600 -29.73 36.04 -21.01
C ASN A 600 -28.88 36.89 -20.04
N PHE A 601 -29.02 36.63 -18.73
CA PHE A 601 -28.30 37.36 -17.69
C PHE A 601 -26.89 36.82 -17.44
N THR A 602 -26.60 35.58 -17.84
CA THR A 602 -25.32 34.91 -17.57
C THR A 602 -24.44 34.74 -18.81
N GLY A 603 -24.95 35.10 -19.99
CA GLY A 603 -24.28 34.88 -21.26
C GLY A 603 -24.68 35.85 -22.36
N THR A 604 -24.51 35.42 -23.61
CA THR A 604 -24.90 36.22 -24.78
C THR A 604 -26.39 36.07 -25.04
N THR A 605 -27.11 37.19 -25.07
CA THR A 605 -28.52 37.21 -25.48
C THR A 605 -28.64 36.88 -26.95
N VAL A 606 -29.31 35.76 -27.25
CA VAL A 606 -29.62 35.34 -28.63
C VAL A 606 -30.98 35.89 -29.07
N GLY A 607 -31.88 36.13 -28.12
CA GLY A 607 -33.25 36.52 -28.35
C GLY A 607 -34.20 35.33 -28.52
N GLY A 608 -35.49 35.62 -28.43
CA GLY A 608 -36.54 34.61 -28.49
C GLY A 608 -36.73 33.86 -27.17
N GLY A 609 -37.98 33.82 -26.73
CA GLY A 609 -38.47 33.08 -25.57
C GLY A 609 -39.98 33.04 -25.64
N ALA A 610 -40.60 31.96 -25.17
CA ALA A 610 -42.05 31.81 -25.21
C ALA A 610 -42.59 31.20 -23.92
N ILE A 611 -43.76 31.67 -23.51
CA ILE A 611 -44.56 31.03 -22.47
C ILE A 611 -45.80 30.44 -23.14
N LYS A 612 -46.08 29.17 -22.88
CA LYS A 612 -47.27 28.46 -23.36
C LYS A 612 -48.05 27.97 -22.15
N ASN A 613 -49.36 28.21 -22.15
CA ASN A 613 -50.27 27.65 -21.16
C ASN A 613 -51.22 26.68 -21.88
N ASP A 614 -51.19 25.41 -21.49
CA ASP A 614 -52.00 24.38 -22.12
C ASP A 614 -53.48 24.50 -21.75
N SER A 615 -54.34 23.89 -22.57
CA SER A 615 -55.77 23.89 -22.32
C SER A 615 -56.10 23.21 -20.99
N GLY A 616 -56.74 23.96 -20.09
CA GLY A 616 -57.10 23.48 -18.74
C GLY A 616 -56.00 23.71 -17.68
N ALA A 617 -54.83 24.18 -18.07
CA ALA A 617 -53.79 24.64 -17.16
C ALA A 617 -54.11 26.05 -16.62
N THR A 618 -53.67 26.34 -15.40
CA THR A 618 -53.89 27.63 -14.74
C THR A 618 -52.57 28.39 -14.62
N PHE A 619 -52.57 29.65 -15.04
CA PHE A 619 -51.49 30.60 -14.82
C PHE A 619 -52.04 31.73 -13.95
N ASP A 620 -51.69 31.73 -12.67
CA ASP A 620 -52.26 32.60 -11.64
C ASP A 620 -51.22 33.63 -11.18
N PHE A 621 -51.55 34.92 -11.29
CA PHE A 621 -50.74 36.01 -10.77
C PHE A 621 -51.33 36.45 -9.44
N GLN A 622 -50.75 35.98 -8.34
CA GLN A 622 -51.21 36.32 -7.00
C GLN A 622 -50.73 37.72 -6.65
N SER A 623 -51.64 38.60 -6.25
CA SER A 623 -51.30 39.98 -5.88
C SER A 623 -50.44 39.99 -4.60
N ALA A 624 -49.37 40.78 -4.60
CA ALA A 624 -48.55 41.07 -3.43
C ALA A 624 -49.35 41.68 -2.27
#